data_AF-A0AAD7MGI7-F1
#
_entry.id   AF-A0AAD7MGI7-F1
#
_cell.length_a   1.000
_cell.length_b   1.000
_cell.length_c   1.000
_cell.angle_alpha   90.00
_cell.angle_beta   90.00
_cell.angle_gamma   90.00
#
_symmetry.space_group_name_H-M   'P 1'
#
loop_
_entity.id
_entity.type
_entity.pdbx_description
1 polymer ?
#
loop_
_entity_poly.entity_id
_entity_poly.type
_entity_poly.pdbx_seq_one_letter_code
_entity_poly.pdbx_strand_id
1 'polypeptide(L)'
;MPPRKKQKTASGSKATPVSEPPTDFPSAALLTRALEQYPHALSLRSKEHTKAPNQLTELDAWLTNTEKRAAEQSCILSATLMKWKLSRGKSRPTLLGLVAANPETLILKATSTLAKRSLLTLQAPHLLPFMSDEAASFFSRTLGAIKYTDPFYKKFAAAMVAKVQKLNAESSGPDSQAWDSMKLERALFAICILKKHGKGELLDGDVPSDSLKRKRDEP
;
A
#
# COMPACT_ATOMS: atom_id res chain seq x y z
N MET A 1 39.83 -25.60 -65.46
CA MET A 1 40.05 -26.03 -64.06
C MET A 1 39.48 -24.97 -63.11
N PRO A 2 38.36 -25.22 -62.43
CA PRO A 2 37.84 -24.34 -61.38
C PRO A 2 38.34 -24.77 -59.99
N PRO A 3 38.65 -23.86 -59.05
CA PRO A 3 38.99 -24.25 -57.69
C PRO A 3 37.80 -24.20 -56.72
N ARG A 4 37.54 -25.38 -56.14
CA ARG A 4 37.21 -25.70 -54.74
C ARG A 4 36.10 -24.91 -53.99
N LYS A 5 35.02 -25.65 -53.73
CA LYS A 5 33.97 -25.41 -52.72
C LYS A 5 34.57 -25.21 -51.31
N LYS A 6 34.02 -24.26 -50.54
CA LYS A 6 33.97 -24.31 -49.07
C LYS A 6 32.51 -24.17 -48.61
N GLN A 7 32.02 -25.19 -47.89
CA GLN A 7 30.77 -25.18 -47.15
C GLN A 7 30.85 -24.17 -45.99
N LYS A 8 29.77 -23.41 -45.77
CA LYS A 8 29.48 -22.77 -44.48
C LYS A 8 28.20 -23.40 -43.94
N THR A 9 28.35 -24.16 -42.86
CA THR A 9 27.27 -24.73 -42.06
C THR A 9 26.60 -23.65 -41.22
N ALA A 10 25.27 -23.70 -41.18
CA ALA A 10 24.42 -22.91 -40.30
C ALA A 10 24.31 -23.55 -38.90
N SER A 11 23.74 -22.78 -37.97
CA SER A 11 23.17 -23.16 -36.67
C SER A 11 23.98 -22.72 -35.45
N GLY A 12 23.34 -21.86 -34.64
CA GLY A 12 23.85 -21.42 -33.34
C GLY A 12 23.30 -20.08 -32.86
N SER A 13 22.04 -19.72 -33.15
CA SER A 13 21.42 -18.55 -32.52
C SER A 13 21.01 -18.90 -31.09
N LYS A 14 21.90 -18.54 -30.17
CA LYS A 14 21.71 -18.50 -28.71
C LYS A 14 20.47 -17.65 -28.40
N ALA A 15 19.47 -18.26 -27.78
CA ALA A 15 18.30 -17.56 -27.26
C ALA A 15 18.74 -16.53 -26.20
N THR A 16 18.57 -15.26 -26.51
CA THR A 16 18.59 -14.17 -25.53
C THR A 16 17.31 -14.24 -24.69
N PRO A 17 17.40 -14.10 -23.35
CA PRO A 17 16.20 -14.03 -22.53
C PRO A 17 15.50 -12.70 -22.84
N VAL A 18 14.22 -12.80 -23.19
CA VAL A 18 13.32 -11.67 -23.41
C VAL A 18 13.21 -10.92 -22.08
N SER A 19 13.80 -9.73 -21.99
CA SER A 19 13.55 -8.84 -20.86
C SER A 19 12.10 -8.38 -20.94
N GLU A 20 11.28 -8.83 -20.00
CA GLU A 20 9.95 -8.28 -19.80
C GLU A 20 10.06 -6.75 -19.63
N PRO A 21 9.13 -5.96 -20.19
CA PRO A 21 9.13 -4.52 -20.01
C PRO A 21 9.12 -4.21 -18.50
N PRO A 22 9.90 -3.21 -18.02
CA PRO A 22 9.99 -2.92 -16.60
C PRO A 22 8.58 -2.64 -16.07
N THR A 23 8.08 -3.54 -15.24
CA THR A 23 6.80 -3.35 -14.59
C THR A 23 7.03 -2.34 -13.49
N ASP A 24 6.52 -1.12 -13.65
CA ASP A 24 6.57 -0.05 -12.64
C ASP A 24 6.00 -0.43 -11.26
N PHE A 25 5.33 -1.57 -11.16
CA PHE A 25 4.74 -2.06 -9.92
C PHE A 25 5.73 -2.98 -9.19
N PRO A 26 5.90 -2.83 -7.86
CA PRO A 26 6.81 -3.67 -7.07
C PRO A 26 6.64 -5.17 -7.35
N SER A 27 7.78 -5.87 -7.50
CA SER A 27 7.79 -7.33 -7.66
C SER A 27 7.26 -8.03 -6.40
N ALA A 28 6.77 -9.27 -6.53
CA ALA A 28 6.26 -10.05 -5.40
C ALA A 28 7.32 -10.19 -4.27
N ALA A 29 8.58 -10.42 -4.63
CA ALA A 29 9.68 -10.51 -3.67
C ALA A 29 9.89 -9.20 -2.89
N LEU A 30 9.83 -8.06 -3.59
CA LEU A 30 9.94 -6.75 -2.96
C LEU A 30 8.76 -6.46 -2.03
N LEU A 31 7.54 -6.84 -2.43
CA LEU A 31 6.34 -6.69 -1.60
C LEU A 31 6.45 -7.54 -0.32
N THR A 32 6.93 -8.78 -0.42
CA THR A 32 7.13 -9.65 0.76
C THR A 32 8.15 -9.05 1.72
N ARG A 33 9.32 -8.64 1.22
CA ARG A 33 10.35 -7.98 2.04
C ARG A 33 9.84 -6.69 2.69
N ALA A 34 9.06 -5.90 1.96
CA ALA A 34 8.47 -4.68 2.49
C ALA A 34 7.43 -4.96 3.58
N LEU A 35 6.67 -6.05 3.44
CA LEU A 35 5.70 -6.48 4.45
C LEU A 35 6.39 -6.88 5.77
N GLU A 36 7.52 -7.58 5.71
CA GLU A 36 8.35 -7.89 6.89
C GLU A 36 8.87 -6.63 7.59
N GLN A 37 9.19 -5.60 6.81
CA GLN A 37 9.66 -4.30 7.30
C GLN A 37 8.53 -3.36 7.74
N TYR A 38 7.25 -3.78 7.67
CA TYR A 38 6.11 -2.94 8.03
C TYR A 38 6.17 -2.37 9.46
N PRO A 39 6.55 -3.14 10.51
CA PRO A 39 6.69 -2.59 11.86
C PRO A 39 7.76 -1.48 11.95
N HIS A 40 8.87 -1.63 11.20
CA HIS A 40 9.91 -0.61 11.14
C HIS A 40 9.41 0.65 10.42
N ALA A 41 8.72 0.49 9.29
CA ALA A 41 8.06 1.58 8.58
C ALA A 41 7.06 2.33 9.47
N LEU A 42 6.24 1.63 10.26
CA LEU A 42 5.34 2.25 11.22
C LEU A 42 6.08 3.07 12.28
N SER A 43 7.19 2.56 12.83
CA SER A 43 8.00 3.31 13.79
C SER A 43 8.54 4.61 13.19
N LEU A 44 9.03 4.55 11.94
CA LEU A 44 9.49 5.75 11.22
C LEU A 44 8.37 6.76 11.01
N ARG A 45 7.19 6.32 10.58
CA ARG A 45 6.03 7.19 10.40
C ARG A 45 5.54 7.77 11.73
N SER A 46 5.57 6.97 12.80
CA SER A 46 5.14 7.39 14.13
C SER A 46 6.04 8.49 14.69
N LYS A 47 7.36 8.41 14.45
CA LYS A 47 8.35 9.45 14.81
C LYS A 47 8.14 10.79 14.09
N GLU A 48 7.46 10.82 12.94
CA GLU A 48 7.08 12.11 12.31
C GLU A 48 6.08 12.90 13.17
N HIS A 49 5.33 12.25 14.05
CA HIS A 49 4.39 12.90 14.95
C HIS A 49 5.10 13.31 16.24
N THR A 50 5.58 14.55 16.27
CA THR A 50 6.36 15.12 17.39
C THR A 50 5.66 15.08 18.74
N LYS A 51 4.32 15.09 18.78
CA LYS A 51 3.54 15.09 20.03
C LYS A 51 3.18 13.70 20.56
N ALA A 52 3.28 12.66 19.74
CA ALA A 52 2.82 11.31 20.10
C ALA A 52 3.57 10.21 19.32
N PRO A 53 4.88 10.04 19.57
CA PRO A 53 5.76 9.21 18.74
C PRO A 53 5.48 7.71 18.78
N ASN A 54 4.66 7.21 19.72
CA ASN A 54 4.28 5.79 19.83
C ASN A 54 2.79 5.53 19.58
N GLN A 55 2.00 6.59 19.38
CA GLN A 55 0.54 6.45 19.27
C GLN A 55 0.15 5.64 18.03
N LEU A 56 0.85 5.79 16.90
CA LEU A 56 0.52 5.05 15.69
C LEU A 56 0.82 3.55 15.84
N THR A 57 1.91 3.19 16.51
CA THR A 57 2.27 1.78 16.75
C THR A 57 1.28 1.10 17.69
N GLU A 58 0.81 1.80 18.73
CA GLU A 58 -0.22 1.28 19.64
C GLU A 58 -1.57 1.10 18.93
N LEU A 59 -1.96 2.07 18.10
CA LEU A 59 -3.18 2.00 17.31
C LEU A 59 -3.14 0.88 16.27
N ASP A 60 -1.97 0.60 15.68
CA ASP A 60 -1.82 -0.51 14.73
C ASP A 60 -1.84 -1.87 15.44
N ALA A 61 -1.22 -1.99 16.62
CA ALA A 61 -1.30 -3.19 17.45
C ALA A 61 -2.74 -3.49 17.86
N TRP A 62 -3.49 -2.45 18.25
CA TRP A 62 -4.93 -2.54 18.49
C TRP A 62 -5.68 -3.02 17.25
N LEU A 63 -5.33 -2.52 16.06
CA LEU A 63 -5.96 -2.93 14.80
C LEU A 63 -5.74 -4.40 14.50
N THR A 64 -4.55 -4.93 14.77
CA THR A 64 -4.23 -6.34 14.54
C THR A 64 -4.92 -7.27 15.53
N ASN A 65 -5.28 -6.78 16.70
CA ASN A 65 -5.96 -7.58 17.73
C ASN A 65 -7.47 -7.67 17.43
N THR A 66 -7.88 -8.72 16.72
CA THR A 66 -9.28 -8.99 16.37
C THR A 66 -10.17 -9.20 17.59
N GLU A 67 -9.66 -9.86 18.63
CA GLU A 67 -10.41 -10.17 19.86
C GLU A 67 -10.73 -8.90 20.64
N LYS A 68 -9.73 -8.03 20.83
CA LYS A 68 -9.89 -6.74 21.49
C LYS A 68 -10.88 -5.84 20.74
N ARG A 69 -10.86 -5.88 19.40
CA ARG A 69 -11.83 -5.15 18.58
C ARG A 69 -13.25 -5.71 18.70
N ALA A 70 -13.40 -7.04 18.72
CA ALA A 70 -14.71 -7.68 18.88
C ALA A 70 -15.33 -7.41 20.27
N ALA A 71 -14.48 -7.23 21.29
CA ALA A 71 -14.91 -6.87 22.64
C ALA A 71 -15.23 -5.37 22.82
N GLU A 72 -14.82 -4.52 21.88
CA GLU A 72 -15.04 -3.09 21.98
C GLU A 72 -16.41 -2.65 21.42
N GLN A 73 -16.97 -1.63 22.06
CA GLN A 73 -18.20 -1.00 21.60
C GLN A 73 -17.98 -0.31 20.25
N SER A 74 -19.02 -0.30 19.40
CA SER A 74 -18.99 0.32 18.06
C SER A 74 -18.43 1.75 18.07
N CYS A 75 -18.74 2.51 19.13
CA CYS A 75 -18.29 3.88 19.34
C CYS A 75 -16.80 4.06 19.58
N ILE A 76 -16.16 3.09 20.23
CA ILE A 76 -14.72 3.10 20.46
C ILE A 76 -14.00 2.66 19.18
N LEU A 77 -14.59 1.70 18.45
CA LEU A 77 -14.05 1.21 17.18
C LEU A 77 -13.95 2.32 16.13
N SER A 78 -14.98 3.14 15.96
CA SER A 78 -15.01 4.20 14.94
C SER A 78 -14.05 5.36 15.26
N ALA A 79 -13.99 5.81 16.51
CA ALA A 79 -13.11 6.89 16.94
C ALA A 79 -11.63 6.46 16.92
N THR A 80 -11.33 5.27 17.42
CA THR A 80 -9.96 4.70 17.44
C THR A 80 -9.47 4.43 16.02
N LEU A 81 -10.33 3.89 15.14
CA LEU A 81 -10.00 3.73 13.73
C LEU A 81 -9.72 5.07 13.04
N MET A 82 -10.53 6.09 13.29
CA MET A 82 -10.34 7.40 12.66
C MET A 82 -9.02 8.03 13.12
N LYS A 83 -8.68 7.90 14.40
CA LYS A 83 -7.35 8.28 14.92
C LYS A 83 -6.23 7.51 14.21
N TRP A 84 -6.33 6.19 14.10
CA TRP A 84 -5.32 5.39 13.38
C TRP A 84 -5.16 5.85 11.93
N LYS A 85 -6.27 6.05 11.20
CA LYS A 85 -6.27 6.48 9.80
C LYS A 85 -5.63 7.86 9.62
N LEU A 86 -5.99 8.82 10.47
CA LEU A 86 -5.44 10.17 10.41
C LEU A 86 -3.96 10.21 10.80
N SER A 87 -3.53 9.38 11.74
CA SER A 87 -2.13 9.26 12.14
C SER A 87 -1.28 8.51 11.10
N ARG A 88 -1.88 7.58 10.35
CA ARG A 88 -1.19 6.88 9.25
C ARG A 88 -0.95 7.77 8.04
N GLY A 89 -1.83 8.71 7.75
CA GLY A 89 -1.72 9.68 6.65
C GLY A 89 -0.85 10.90 6.98
N LYS A 90 -1.02 11.98 6.21
CA LYS A 90 -0.47 13.30 6.59
C LYS A 90 -1.14 13.74 7.89
N SER A 91 -0.36 14.07 8.91
CA SER A 91 -0.87 14.53 10.21
C SER A 91 -1.81 15.72 10.03
N ARG A 92 -3.04 15.61 10.56
CA ARG A 92 -4.06 16.67 10.56
C ARG A 92 -4.53 16.90 12.00
N PRO A 93 -3.75 17.63 12.82
CA PRO A 93 -4.01 17.79 14.26
C PRO A 93 -5.40 18.38 14.55
N THR A 94 -5.88 19.31 13.71
CA THR A 94 -7.24 19.89 13.83
C THR A 94 -8.33 18.83 13.68
N LEU A 95 -8.19 17.88 12.75
CA LEU A 95 -9.15 16.80 12.55
C LEU A 95 -9.09 15.77 13.68
N LEU A 96 -7.90 15.47 14.22
CA LEU A 96 -7.76 14.60 15.38
C LEU A 96 -8.44 15.20 16.63
N GLY A 97 -8.29 16.51 16.84
CA GLY A 97 -8.99 17.24 17.90
C GLY A 97 -10.51 17.19 17.74
N LEU A 98 -11.01 17.36 16.51
CA LEU A 98 -12.45 17.23 16.22
C LEU A 98 -12.97 15.81 16.47
N VAL A 99 -12.22 14.77 16.10
CA VAL A 99 -12.60 13.38 16.39
C VAL A 99 -12.62 13.11 17.90
N ALA A 100 -11.72 13.71 18.68
CA ALA A 100 -11.71 13.57 20.13
C ALA A 100 -12.85 14.33 20.82
N ALA A 101 -13.29 15.46 20.25
CA ALA A 101 -14.29 16.34 20.87
C ALA A 101 -15.75 16.03 20.49
N ASN A 102 -15.99 15.15 19.51
CA ASN A 102 -17.35 14.87 19.01
C ASN A 102 -17.83 13.44 19.36
N PRO A 103 -19.13 13.25 19.65
CA PRO A 103 -19.71 11.93 19.80
C PRO A 103 -19.71 11.17 18.46
N GLU A 104 -19.62 9.83 18.54
CA GLU A 104 -19.56 8.96 17.36
C GLU A 104 -20.67 9.24 16.35
N THR A 105 -21.91 9.47 16.79
CA THR A 105 -23.03 9.67 15.89
C THR A 105 -22.80 10.86 14.95
N LEU A 106 -22.11 11.89 15.42
CA LEU A 106 -21.70 13.03 14.61
C LEU A 106 -20.50 12.69 13.73
N ILE A 107 -19.53 11.90 14.25
CA ILE A 107 -18.40 11.41 13.46
C ILE A 107 -18.89 10.53 12.30
N LEU A 108 -19.82 9.60 12.53
CA LEU A 108 -20.42 8.74 11.51
C LEU A 108 -21.27 9.54 10.51
N LYS A 109 -21.97 10.58 10.94
CA LYS A 109 -22.69 11.47 10.03
C LYS A 109 -21.74 12.32 9.17
N ALA A 110 -20.68 12.84 9.76
CA ALA A 110 -19.71 13.71 9.11
C ALA A 110 -18.62 12.97 8.31
N THR A 111 -18.44 11.67 8.54
CA THR A 111 -17.47 10.85 7.81
C THR A 111 -17.95 10.58 6.39
N SER A 112 -17.07 10.83 5.42
CA SER A 112 -17.34 10.52 4.02
C SER A 112 -17.62 9.03 3.82
N THR A 113 -18.34 8.69 2.75
CA THR A 113 -18.58 7.29 2.35
C THR A 113 -17.27 6.48 2.29
N LEU A 114 -16.17 7.11 1.89
CA LEU A 114 -14.84 6.53 1.88
C LEU A 114 -14.29 6.21 3.28
N ALA A 115 -14.54 7.08 4.26
CA ALA A 115 -14.19 6.81 5.66
C ALA A 115 -15.07 5.69 6.26
N LYS A 116 -16.35 5.62 5.89
CA LYS A 116 -17.24 4.51 6.28
C LYS A 116 -16.79 3.17 5.68
N ARG A 117 -16.38 3.15 4.41
CA ARG A 117 -15.82 1.94 3.77
C ARG A 117 -14.54 1.47 4.46
N SER A 118 -13.71 2.39 4.93
CA SER A 118 -12.54 2.07 5.75
C SER A 118 -12.89 1.38 7.06
N LEU A 119 -14.04 1.71 7.67
CA LEU A 119 -14.55 1.02 8.85
C LEU A 119 -15.01 -0.40 8.49
N LEU A 120 -15.73 -0.54 7.37
CA LEU A 120 -16.14 -1.85 6.85
C LEU A 120 -14.95 -2.73 6.45
N THR A 121 -13.85 -2.17 5.94
CA THR A 121 -12.60 -2.91 5.68
C THR A 121 -12.09 -3.63 6.92
N LEU A 122 -12.30 -3.10 8.13
CA LEU A 122 -11.84 -3.80 9.34
C LEU A 122 -12.71 -4.99 9.73
N GLN A 123 -14.00 -4.92 9.37
CA GLN A 123 -14.98 -5.98 9.62
C GLN A 123 -14.92 -7.05 8.53
N ALA A 124 -14.55 -6.67 7.31
CA ALA A 124 -14.42 -7.56 6.16
C ALA A 124 -13.21 -7.17 5.28
N PRO A 125 -11.97 -7.40 5.76
CA PRO A 125 -10.74 -7.00 5.05
C PRO A 125 -10.56 -7.71 3.70
N HIS A 126 -11.21 -8.86 3.55
CA HIS A 126 -11.25 -9.64 2.33
C HIS A 126 -12.14 -9.01 1.25
N LEU A 127 -13.12 -8.17 1.65
CA LEU A 127 -14.13 -7.62 0.75
C LEU A 127 -13.80 -6.19 0.28
N LEU A 128 -13.14 -5.39 1.12
CA LEU A 128 -12.91 -3.97 0.84
C LEU A 128 -11.46 -3.58 1.13
N PRO A 129 -10.63 -3.25 0.11
CA PRO A 129 -9.28 -2.78 0.35
C PRO A 129 -9.28 -1.39 1.01
N PHE A 130 -8.33 -1.20 1.93
CA PHE A 130 -8.04 0.11 2.50
C PHE A 130 -7.33 0.98 1.44
N MET A 131 -7.76 2.22 1.29
CA MET A 131 -7.13 3.19 0.39
C MET A 131 -6.31 4.19 1.20
N SER A 132 -4.99 3.94 1.30
CA SER A 132 -4.00 4.94 1.71
C SER A 132 -3.52 5.74 0.51
N ASP A 133 -3.00 6.94 0.76
CA ASP A 133 -2.36 7.75 -0.29
C ASP A 133 -1.12 7.03 -0.82
N GLU A 134 -0.38 6.38 0.06
CA GLU A 134 0.79 5.56 -0.26
C GLU A 134 0.42 4.43 -1.24
N ALA A 135 -0.59 3.60 -0.92
CA ALA A 135 -1.02 2.54 -1.81
C ALA A 135 -1.65 3.07 -3.11
N ALA A 136 -2.46 4.13 -3.04
CA ALA A 136 -3.09 4.74 -4.23
C ALA A 136 -2.05 5.34 -5.19
N SER A 137 -0.90 5.79 -4.70
CA SER A 137 0.16 6.36 -5.54
C SER A 137 0.72 5.37 -6.57
N PHE A 138 0.75 4.07 -6.27
CA PHE A 138 1.20 3.02 -7.20
C PHE A 138 0.22 2.78 -8.36
N PHE A 139 -1.02 3.26 -8.24
CA PHE A 139 -2.02 3.20 -9.30
C PHE A 139 -2.19 4.54 -10.02
N SER A 140 -1.36 5.54 -9.73
CA SER A 140 -1.49 6.88 -10.34
C SER A 140 -1.35 6.87 -11.86
N ARG A 141 -0.52 5.98 -12.42
CA ARG A 141 -0.38 5.82 -13.88
C ARG A 141 -1.65 5.29 -14.54
N THR A 142 -2.40 4.42 -13.86
CA THR A 142 -3.62 3.79 -14.41
C THR A 142 -4.90 4.56 -14.04
N LEU A 143 -4.94 5.16 -12.85
CA LEU A 143 -6.12 5.82 -12.29
C LEU A 143 -6.06 7.35 -12.32
N GLY A 144 -4.89 7.93 -12.59
CA GLY A 144 -4.64 9.36 -12.54
C GLY A 144 -4.38 9.88 -11.13
N ALA A 145 -4.47 11.21 -10.96
CA ALA A 145 -4.29 11.87 -9.67
C ALA A 145 -5.27 11.33 -8.62
N ILE A 146 -4.77 11.16 -7.38
CA ILE A 146 -5.55 10.63 -6.26
C ILE A 146 -6.74 11.55 -5.97
N LYS A 147 -7.95 11.00 -6.02
CA LYS A 147 -9.19 11.71 -5.70
C LYS A 147 -9.95 10.98 -4.61
N TYR A 148 -10.33 11.68 -3.54
CA TYR A 148 -11.15 11.11 -2.45
C TYR A 148 -12.63 11.10 -2.82
N THR A 149 -12.96 10.49 -3.94
CA THR A 149 -14.32 10.38 -4.47
C THR A 149 -14.72 8.91 -4.59
N ASP A 150 -16.02 8.65 -4.51
CA ASP A 150 -16.56 7.30 -4.64
C ASP A 150 -16.21 6.59 -5.96
N PRO A 151 -16.30 7.25 -7.12
CA PRO A 151 -15.90 6.63 -8.38
C PRO A 151 -14.41 6.27 -8.42
N PHE A 152 -13.54 7.10 -7.86
CA PHE A 152 -12.10 6.82 -7.79
C PHE A 152 -11.84 5.61 -6.88
N TYR A 153 -12.46 5.57 -5.71
CA TYR A 153 -12.32 4.44 -4.79
C TYR A 153 -12.74 3.11 -5.42
N LYS A 154 -13.86 3.06 -6.16
CA LYS A 154 -14.30 1.84 -6.85
C LYS A 154 -13.25 1.33 -7.84
N LYS A 155 -12.64 2.24 -8.62
CA LYS A 155 -11.56 1.89 -9.55
C LYS A 155 -10.31 1.40 -8.82
N PHE A 156 -9.92 2.07 -7.73
CA PHE A 156 -8.82 1.65 -6.86
C PHE A 156 -9.07 0.26 -6.27
N ALA A 157 -10.27 0.02 -5.73
CA ALA A 157 -10.61 -1.25 -5.12
C ALA A 157 -10.57 -2.40 -6.13
N ALA A 158 -11.11 -2.20 -7.33
CA ALA A 158 -11.00 -3.17 -8.42
C ALA A 158 -9.54 -3.44 -8.82
N ALA A 159 -8.71 -2.41 -8.89
CA ALA A 159 -7.28 -2.55 -9.22
C ALA A 159 -6.49 -3.32 -8.15
N MET A 160 -6.79 -3.08 -6.87
CA MET A 160 -6.21 -3.82 -5.74
C MET A 160 -6.58 -5.31 -5.79
N VAL A 161 -7.86 -5.63 -5.98
CA VAL A 161 -8.34 -7.02 -6.06
C VAL A 161 -7.69 -7.75 -7.25
N ALA A 162 -7.66 -7.12 -8.42
CA ALA A 162 -7.01 -7.69 -9.60
C ALA A 162 -5.52 -7.95 -9.37
N LYS A 163 -4.83 -7.05 -8.65
CA LYS A 163 -3.41 -7.24 -8.31
C LYS A 163 -3.19 -8.39 -7.34
N VAL A 164 -4.02 -8.50 -6.30
CA VAL A 164 -3.96 -9.63 -5.35
C VAL A 164 -4.18 -10.97 -6.07
N GLN A 165 -5.16 -11.03 -6.97
CA GLN A 165 -5.42 -12.23 -7.78
C GLN A 165 -4.22 -12.60 -8.65
N LYS A 166 -3.59 -11.62 -9.30
CA LYS A 166 -2.39 -11.84 -10.11
C LYS A 166 -1.22 -12.35 -9.26
N LEU A 167 -0.96 -11.73 -8.10
CA LEU A 167 0.09 -12.17 -7.18
C LEU A 167 -0.13 -13.61 -6.72
N ASN A 168 -1.35 -13.96 -6.33
CA ASN A 168 -1.70 -15.32 -5.91
C ASN A 168 -1.59 -16.36 -7.03
N ALA A 169 -1.86 -15.99 -8.28
CA ALA A 169 -1.67 -16.89 -9.42
C ALA A 169 -0.19 -17.17 -9.69
N GLU A 170 0.66 -16.15 -9.54
CA GLU A 170 2.11 -16.23 -9.75
C GLU A 170 2.83 -16.98 -8.62
N SER A 171 2.31 -16.95 -7.39
CA SER A 171 2.93 -17.56 -6.20
C SER A 171 2.41 -18.97 -5.91
N SER A 172 2.33 -19.85 -6.91
CA SER A 172 1.83 -21.23 -6.76
C SER A 172 2.81 -22.21 -6.08
N GLY A 173 3.66 -21.73 -5.16
CA GLY A 173 4.65 -22.56 -4.43
C GLY A 173 4.15 -23.07 -3.07
N PRO A 174 4.67 -24.19 -2.55
CA PRO A 174 4.24 -24.79 -1.28
C PRO A 174 4.44 -23.91 -0.04
N ASP A 175 5.39 -22.96 -0.08
CA ASP A 175 5.65 -21.99 1.01
C ASP A 175 5.07 -20.59 0.73
N SER A 176 4.26 -20.43 -0.32
CA SER A 176 3.74 -19.11 -0.70
C SER A 176 2.56 -18.70 0.15
N GLN A 177 2.75 -17.68 0.98
CA GLN A 177 1.68 -17.08 1.75
C GLN A 177 0.68 -16.39 0.83
N ALA A 178 -0.61 -16.73 0.96
CA ALA A 178 -1.67 -16.09 0.18
C ALA A 178 -1.72 -14.58 0.44
N TRP A 179 -1.72 -13.80 -0.63
CA TRP A 179 -1.92 -12.36 -0.62
C TRP A 179 -3.38 -12.02 -0.36
N ASP A 180 -3.58 -11.00 0.46
CA ASP A 180 -4.86 -10.34 0.66
C ASP A 180 -4.71 -8.82 0.45
N SER A 181 -5.85 -8.12 0.38
CA SER A 181 -5.90 -6.67 0.19
C SER A 181 -5.14 -5.90 1.28
N MET A 182 -5.12 -6.39 2.51
CA MET A 182 -4.46 -5.74 3.65
C MET A 182 -2.95 -5.91 3.60
N LYS A 183 -2.44 -7.11 3.28
CA LYS A 183 -1.02 -7.40 3.09
C LYS A 183 -0.45 -6.59 1.95
N LEU A 184 -1.15 -6.52 0.82
CA LEU A 184 -0.73 -5.71 -0.31
C LEU A 184 -0.68 -4.22 0.07
N GLU A 185 -1.72 -3.71 0.74
CA GLU A 185 -1.76 -2.31 1.18
C GLU A 185 -0.62 -1.98 2.16
N ARG A 186 -0.36 -2.85 3.14
CA ARG A 186 0.73 -2.71 4.12
C ARG A 186 2.11 -2.74 3.45
N ALA A 187 2.31 -3.63 2.48
CA ALA A 187 3.55 -3.71 1.72
C ALA A 187 3.79 -2.43 0.91
N LEU A 188 2.79 -1.94 0.17
CA LEU A 188 2.90 -0.69 -0.59
C LEU A 188 3.14 0.52 0.32
N PHE A 189 2.44 0.57 1.46
CA PHE A 189 2.68 1.58 2.49
C PHE A 189 4.12 1.53 2.99
N ALA A 190 4.61 0.36 3.38
CA ALA A 190 5.97 0.19 3.88
C ALA A 190 7.02 0.65 2.85
N ILE A 191 6.85 0.30 1.57
CA ILE A 191 7.73 0.78 0.48
C ILE A 191 7.78 2.31 0.45
N CYS A 192 6.62 2.99 0.50
CA CYS A 192 6.57 4.46 0.48
C CYS A 192 7.29 5.08 1.68
N ILE A 193 7.06 4.56 2.89
CA ILE A 193 7.67 5.10 4.11
C ILE A 193 9.18 4.84 4.14
N LEU A 194 9.60 3.63 3.81
CA LEU A 194 11.01 3.26 3.77
C LEU A 194 11.77 4.08 2.72
N LYS A 195 11.18 4.39 1.56
CA LYS A 195 11.79 5.30 0.58
C LYS A 195 11.92 6.74 1.08
N LYS A 196 10.94 7.20 1.87
CA LYS A 196 10.91 8.58 2.38
C LYS A 196 11.88 8.79 3.55
N HIS A 197 12.06 7.77 4.40
CA HIS A 197 12.79 7.87 5.68
C HIS A 197 14.03 7.00 5.77
N GLY A 198 14.05 5.85 5.07
CA GLY A 198 15.23 5.02 4.91
C GLY A 198 16.14 5.68 3.88
N LYS A 199 17.29 6.19 4.33
CA LYS A 199 18.34 6.70 3.44
C LYS A 199 18.83 5.55 2.54
N GLY A 200 18.23 5.36 1.36
CA GLY A 200 18.76 4.58 0.22
C GLY A 200 18.99 3.07 0.39
N GLU A 201 19.37 2.56 1.55
CA GLU A 201 20.03 1.24 1.68
C GLU A 201 19.09 0.03 1.80
N LEU A 202 17.79 0.22 2.04
CA LEU A 202 16.93 -0.90 2.43
C LEU A 202 16.15 -1.55 1.27
N LEU A 203 16.16 -0.94 0.08
CA LEU A 203 15.43 -1.39 -1.10
C LEU A 203 16.29 -1.26 -2.38
N ASP A 204 17.57 -1.62 -2.34
CA ASP A 204 18.37 -1.71 -3.56
C ASP A 204 17.90 -2.90 -4.41
N GLY A 205 17.52 -2.61 -5.66
CA GLY A 205 17.33 -3.64 -6.69
C GLY A 205 16.36 -3.31 -7.83
N ASP A 206 15.19 -2.73 -7.58
CA ASP A 206 14.10 -2.94 -8.56
C ASP A 206 12.95 -1.92 -8.58
N VAL A 207 13.17 -0.64 -8.22
CA VAL A 207 12.08 0.35 -8.32
C VAL A 207 12.43 1.55 -9.21
N PRO A 208 11.65 1.80 -10.29
CA PRO A 208 11.84 2.98 -11.12
C PRO A 208 11.82 4.26 -10.29
N SER A 209 12.89 5.03 -10.44
CA SER A 209 13.06 6.34 -9.86
C SER A 209 12.34 7.37 -10.74
N ASP A 210 11.06 7.61 -10.50
CA ASP A 210 10.51 8.97 -10.59
C ASP A 210 9.09 9.05 -10.01
N SER A 211 8.64 10.26 -9.66
CA SER A 211 7.27 10.69 -9.27
C SER A 211 7.04 11.11 -7.81
N LEU A 212 8.05 11.55 -7.09
CA LEU A 212 7.87 12.35 -5.86
C LEU A 212 8.26 13.83 -6.05
N LYS A 213 7.78 14.45 -7.13
CA LYS A 213 7.71 15.92 -7.21
C LYS A 213 6.24 16.34 -7.20
N ARG A 214 5.72 16.63 -6.02
CA ARG A 214 4.43 17.34 -5.88
C ARG A 214 4.70 18.83 -6.09
N LYS A 215 4.13 19.41 -7.15
CA LYS A 215 3.97 20.87 -7.26
C LYS A 215 3.11 21.34 -6.10
N ARG A 216 3.62 22.36 -5.40
CA ARG A 216 2.95 23.09 -4.34
C ARG A 216 1.96 24.02 -5.02
N ASP A 217 0.67 23.70 -4.97
CA ASP A 217 -0.36 24.73 -5.18
C ASP A 217 -0.45 25.50 -3.87
N GLU A 218 0.13 26.69 -3.88
CA GLU A 218 -0.15 27.76 -2.91
C GLU A 218 -1.35 28.58 -3.44
N PRO A 219 -2.08 29.24 -2.52
CA PRO A 219 -3.46 29.68 -2.71
C PRO A 219 -3.68 30.75 -3.79
#